data_AF-A0A249P757-F1
#
_entry.id   AF-A0A249P757-F1
#
_cell.length_a   1.000
_cell.length_b   1.000
_cell.length_c   1.000
_cell.angle_alpha   90.00
_cell.angle_beta   90.00
_cell.angle_gamma   90.00
#
_symmetry.space_group_name_H-M   'P 1'
#
loop_
_entity.id
_entity.type
_entity.pdbx_description
1 polymer ?
#
loop_
_entity_poly.entity_id
_entity_poly.type
_entity_poly.pdbx_seq_one_letter_code
_entity_poly.pdbx_strand_id
1 'polypeptide(L)'
;MRQERTVQASIFDLSATHEIGHELKAMSQWLDEHGDLLGLVGRDLGRPDVKATGRQGLPAEAVLRGALLKQYRQLSYQELAFHLEDSASFRAFARLPWSWSPQKSVLQKTISAIRPETWEQINRALLSSARQAKLEDGTVVRLDSTVTSALMHEPSDSSLLWDAVRVMVRLLKKADTLVGAGLAWRDHCRAAKKRARKIQFTRGRPNRVQLYRELIAIASATLAYLKQATERLAVASNPLVQLWQAQVHHYRPLIERIIKQSERRVLAGEPLPASEKLVSLFEPHSDIIVKGSREAEYGHKLNLTTGRSGMILDLVIEAGNPPDSERLLPMLERHIAVYGQAPRQAAADGGFASRGNLTTAKTWGVRDMAFHKKAGLKVEDMVRSNWVYRKLRNFRAGIEAGISCLKRAYGLARCTWRGLDHFKTYVWSSVVAYNLVLFTRLKPT
;
A
#
# COMPACT_ATOMS: atom_id res chain seq x y z
N MET A 1 15.16 -24.02 -4.10
CA MET A 1 14.09 -25.00 -4.36
C MET A 1 12.89 -24.67 -3.48
N ARG A 2 11.68 -24.63 -4.01
CA ARG A 2 10.45 -24.32 -3.26
C ARG A 2 9.32 -25.18 -3.82
N GLN A 3 8.53 -25.78 -2.95
CA GLN A 3 7.34 -26.53 -3.33
C GLN A 3 6.16 -25.56 -3.50
N GLU A 4 5.28 -25.81 -4.46
CA GLU A 4 4.07 -24.99 -4.64
C GLU A 4 3.01 -25.35 -3.59
N ARG A 5 2.79 -26.64 -3.37
CA ARG A 5 1.75 -27.20 -2.50
C ARG A 5 2.33 -28.14 -1.44
N THR A 6 1.73 -28.15 -0.25
CA THR A 6 1.96 -29.19 0.75
C THR A 6 1.03 -30.37 0.45
N VAL A 7 1.56 -31.49 -0.05
CA VAL A 7 0.77 -32.58 -0.67
C VAL A 7 -0.02 -33.43 0.35
N GLN A 8 0.33 -33.40 1.64
CA GLN A 8 -0.40 -34.13 2.68
C GLN A 8 -1.01 -33.15 3.70
N ALA A 9 -2.34 -33.17 3.81
CA ALA A 9 -3.03 -32.65 4.99
C ALA A 9 -2.60 -33.49 6.19
N SER A 10 -2.12 -32.83 7.24
CA SER A 10 -1.65 -33.53 8.43
C SER A 10 -2.85 -34.09 9.19
N ILE A 11 -2.74 -35.28 9.78
CA ILE A 11 -3.73 -35.79 10.75
C ILE A 11 -3.89 -34.85 11.96
N PHE A 12 -2.95 -33.91 12.13
CA PHE A 12 -2.96 -32.87 13.16
C PHE A 12 -3.51 -31.52 12.67
N ASP A 13 -4.06 -31.44 11.44
CA ASP A 13 -4.74 -30.24 10.93
C ASP A 13 -6.13 -30.11 11.59
N LEU A 14 -6.12 -29.81 12.88
CA LEU A 14 -7.31 -29.60 13.69
C LEU A 14 -7.83 -28.17 13.46
N SER A 15 -9.04 -28.05 12.93
CA SER A 15 -9.77 -26.77 12.95
C SER A 15 -10.50 -26.64 14.28
N ALA A 16 -10.25 -25.55 15.00
CA ALA A 16 -11.05 -25.26 16.19
C ALA A 16 -12.54 -25.11 15.84
N THR A 17 -13.42 -25.49 16.77
CA THR A 17 -14.88 -25.46 16.61
C THR A 17 -15.51 -24.10 16.91
N HIS A 18 -14.69 -23.10 17.28
CA HIS A 18 -15.17 -21.73 17.46
C HIS A 18 -15.26 -20.99 16.12
N GLU A 19 -15.96 -19.86 16.10
CA GLU A 19 -16.25 -19.05 14.89
C GLU A 19 -15.02 -18.83 13.98
N ILE A 20 -13.90 -18.37 14.54
CA ILE A 20 -12.67 -18.14 13.76
C ILE A 20 -12.17 -19.44 13.09
N GLY A 21 -12.28 -20.60 13.74
CA GLY A 21 -11.84 -21.87 13.17
C GLY A 21 -12.74 -22.30 12.00
N HIS A 22 -14.05 -22.04 12.09
CA HIS A 22 -14.98 -22.23 10.97
C HIS A 22 -14.67 -21.31 9.79
N GLU A 23 -14.37 -20.03 10.05
CA GLU A 23 -13.96 -19.10 8.99
C GLU A 23 -12.67 -19.54 8.31
N LEU A 24 -11.63 -19.90 9.09
CA LEU A 24 -10.37 -20.41 8.56
C LEU A 24 -10.59 -21.69 7.73
N LYS A 25 -11.45 -22.61 8.18
CA LYS A 25 -11.77 -23.83 7.44
C LYS A 25 -12.44 -23.52 6.10
N ALA A 26 -13.44 -22.63 6.09
CA ALA A 26 -14.13 -22.22 4.86
C ALA A 26 -13.20 -21.51 3.88
N MET A 27 -12.35 -20.59 4.37
CA MET A 27 -11.33 -19.93 3.55
C MET A 27 -10.31 -20.94 3.02
N SER A 28 -9.90 -21.90 3.84
CA SER A 28 -8.96 -22.95 3.44
C SER A 28 -9.54 -23.81 2.32
N GLN A 29 -10.82 -24.18 2.41
CA GLN A 29 -11.49 -24.99 1.40
C GLN A 29 -11.50 -24.26 0.04
N TRP A 30 -11.84 -22.97 0.03
CA TRP A 30 -11.80 -22.21 -1.22
C TRP A 30 -10.38 -22.16 -1.82
N LEU A 31 -9.35 -21.95 -0.98
CA LEU A 31 -7.95 -21.98 -1.43
C LEU A 31 -7.54 -23.37 -1.94
N ASP A 32 -8.03 -24.45 -1.34
CA ASP A 32 -7.76 -25.83 -1.77
C ASP A 32 -8.40 -26.15 -3.13
N GLU A 33 -9.57 -25.56 -3.42
CA GLU A 33 -10.27 -25.66 -4.71
C GLU A 33 -9.56 -24.87 -5.84
N HIS A 34 -8.73 -23.87 -5.51
CA HIS A 34 -8.06 -22.98 -6.46
C HIS A 34 -6.53 -23.13 -6.41
N GLY A 35 -6.06 -24.39 -6.51
CA GLY A 35 -4.64 -24.72 -6.46
C GLY A 35 -3.80 -24.13 -7.60
N ASP A 36 -4.42 -23.76 -8.72
CA ASP A 36 -3.79 -23.10 -9.85
C ASP A 36 -3.21 -21.71 -9.49
N LEU A 37 -3.83 -21.02 -8.53
CA LEU A 37 -3.34 -19.73 -8.01
C LEU A 37 -1.97 -19.87 -7.31
N LEU A 38 -1.64 -21.06 -6.81
CA LEU A 38 -0.34 -21.32 -6.18
C LEU A 38 0.81 -21.23 -7.18
N GLY A 39 0.57 -21.54 -8.46
CA GLY A 39 1.58 -21.39 -9.51
C GLY A 39 1.94 -19.92 -9.78
N LEU A 40 0.98 -19.00 -9.64
CA LEU A 40 1.24 -17.55 -9.73
C LEU A 40 2.14 -17.10 -8.58
N VAL A 41 1.78 -17.48 -7.36
CA VAL A 41 2.56 -17.18 -6.15
C VAL A 41 3.94 -17.82 -6.23
N GLY A 42 4.04 -19.06 -6.72
CA GLY A 42 5.29 -19.77 -6.96
C GLY A 42 6.24 -19.00 -7.89
N ARG A 43 5.72 -18.43 -8.99
CA ARG A 43 6.49 -17.59 -9.92
C ARG A 43 7.04 -16.33 -9.26
N ASP A 44 6.24 -15.64 -8.46
CA ASP A 44 6.67 -14.44 -7.74
C ASP A 44 7.78 -14.73 -6.71
N LEU A 45 7.70 -15.90 -6.09
CA LEU A 45 8.65 -16.37 -5.07
C LEU A 45 9.92 -17.00 -5.66
N GLY A 46 9.86 -17.38 -6.94
CA GLY A 46 10.97 -17.91 -7.71
C GLY A 46 12.04 -16.87 -7.97
N ARG A 47 13.28 -17.34 -8.13
CA ARG A 47 14.38 -16.52 -8.66
C ARG A 47 14.85 -17.16 -9.95
N PRO A 48 14.72 -16.49 -11.11
CA PRO A 48 15.04 -17.09 -12.41
C PRO A 48 16.51 -17.55 -12.52
N ASP A 49 17.44 -16.88 -11.83
CA ASP A 49 18.89 -17.04 -12.08
C ASP A 49 19.66 -17.77 -10.97
N VAL A 50 18.98 -18.58 -10.13
CA VAL A 50 19.63 -19.28 -9.01
C VAL A 50 19.55 -20.79 -9.21
N LYS A 51 20.72 -21.44 -9.38
CA LYS A 51 20.83 -22.90 -9.38
C LYS A 51 20.10 -23.49 -8.16
N ALA A 52 19.34 -24.56 -8.35
CA ALA A 52 18.53 -25.22 -7.31
C ALA A 52 19.39 -25.94 -6.26
N THR A 53 20.20 -25.19 -5.53
CA THR A 53 21.13 -25.66 -4.50
C THR A 53 20.77 -25.02 -3.15
N GLY A 54 20.91 -25.76 -2.05
CA GLY A 54 20.63 -25.28 -0.70
C GLY A 54 19.23 -25.62 -0.14
N ARG A 55 18.94 -25.07 1.05
CA ARG A 55 17.73 -25.36 1.85
C ARG A 55 16.45 -24.98 1.11
N GLN A 56 15.41 -25.81 1.25
CA GLN A 56 14.10 -25.51 0.67
C GLN A 56 13.47 -24.28 1.33
N GLY A 57 12.89 -23.39 0.52
CA GLY A 57 12.14 -22.22 0.99
C GLY A 57 10.69 -22.56 1.32
N LEU A 58 10.01 -21.68 2.08
CA LEU A 58 8.60 -21.87 2.48
C LEU A 58 7.72 -22.19 1.26
N PRO A 59 6.86 -23.22 1.33
CA PRO A 59 5.93 -23.55 0.26
C PRO A 59 5.10 -22.33 -0.17
N ALA A 60 4.81 -22.18 -1.47
CA ALA A 60 4.04 -21.05 -1.98
C ALA A 60 2.68 -20.93 -1.28
N GLU A 61 2.02 -22.07 -1.08
CA GLU A 61 0.78 -22.20 -0.31
C GLU A 61 0.90 -21.62 1.11
N ALA A 62 1.96 -21.98 1.84
CA ALA A 62 2.16 -21.47 3.20
C ALA A 62 2.45 -19.98 3.24
N VAL A 63 3.13 -19.44 2.22
CA VAL A 63 3.36 -18.00 2.10
C VAL A 63 2.04 -17.26 1.82
N LEU A 64 1.21 -17.75 0.89
CA LEU A 64 -0.09 -17.13 0.57
C LEU A 64 -1.03 -17.16 1.78
N ARG A 65 -1.21 -18.32 2.39
CA ARG A 65 -2.08 -18.48 3.57
C ARG A 65 -1.56 -17.67 4.77
N GLY A 66 -0.24 -17.64 4.98
CA GLY A 66 0.38 -16.77 5.98
C GLY A 66 0.13 -15.28 5.73
N ALA A 67 0.16 -14.83 4.48
CA ALA A 67 -0.15 -13.46 4.11
C ALA A 67 -1.62 -13.10 4.37
N LEU A 68 -2.55 -14.01 4.05
CA LEU A 68 -3.98 -13.85 4.32
C LEU A 68 -4.26 -13.77 5.82
N LEU A 69 -3.69 -14.68 6.63
CA LEU A 69 -3.79 -14.62 8.10
C LEU A 69 -3.29 -13.29 8.65
N LYS A 70 -2.15 -12.84 8.14
CA LYS A 70 -1.53 -11.58 8.57
C LYS A 70 -2.51 -10.42 8.41
N GLN A 71 -3.22 -10.32 7.27
CA GLN A 71 -4.15 -9.22 7.05
C GLN A 71 -5.47 -9.42 7.77
N TYR A 72 -6.03 -10.64 7.73
CA TYR A 72 -7.27 -11.00 8.41
C TYR A 72 -7.23 -10.71 9.93
N ARG A 73 -6.07 -10.91 10.57
CA ARG A 73 -5.87 -10.67 12.00
C ARG A 73 -4.99 -9.45 12.31
N GLN A 74 -4.59 -8.68 11.30
CA GLN A 74 -3.69 -7.52 11.41
C GLN A 74 -2.39 -7.78 12.18
N LEU A 75 -1.84 -8.99 12.07
CA LEU A 75 -0.66 -9.39 12.80
C LEU A 75 0.59 -8.66 12.28
N SER A 76 1.47 -8.25 13.19
CA SER A 76 2.87 -8.00 12.86
C SER A 76 3.55 -9.30 12.43
N TYR A 77 4.72 -9.21 11.79
CA TYR A 77 5.48 -10.41 11.44
C TYR A 77 6.00 -11.18 12.66
N GLN A 78 6.12 -10.52 13.82
CA GLN A 78 6.48 -11.20 15.07
C GLN A 78 5.30 -11.99 15.62
N GLU A 79 4.12 -11.39 15.68
CA GLU A 79 2.89 -12.07 16.10
C GLU A 79 2.51 -13.19 15.13
N LEU A 80 2.69 -13.00 13.82
CA LEU A 80 2.45 -14.05 12.84
C LEU A 80 3.38 -15.25 13.07
N ALA A 81 4.68 -15.02 13.29
CA ALA A 81 5.62 -16.09 13.59
C ALA A 81 5.21 -16.83 14.88
N PHE A 82 4.88 -16.08 15.93
CA PHE A 82 4.41 -16.62 17.20
C PHE A 82 3.16 -17.49 17.02
N HIS A 83 2.11 -16.98 16.37
CA HIS A 83 0.86 -17.74 16.22
C HIS A 83 0.98 -18.93 15.25
N LEU A 84 1.87 -18.89 14.26
CA LEU A 84 2.14 -20.06 13.42
C LEU A 84 2.81 -21.20 14.20
N GLU A 85 3.51 -20.87 15.28
CA GLU A 85 4.13 -21.83 16.20
C GLU A 85 3.15 -22.30 17.28
N ASP A 86 2.36 -21.39 17.84
CA ASP A 86 1.52 -21.63 19.02
C ASP A 86 0.07 -22.09 18.69
N SER A 87 -0.53 -21.62 17.60
CA SER A 87 -1.94 -21.90 17.27
C SER A 87 -2.08 -23.01 16.24
N ALA A 88 -2.64 -24.15 16.66
CA ALA A 88 -2.95 -25.28 15.79
C ALA A 88 -3.83 -24.87 14.59
N SER A 89 -4.87 -24.07 14.82
CA SER A 89 -5.77 -23.59 13.75
C SER A 89 -5.04 -22.70 12.73
N PHE A 90 -4.14 -21.82 13.17
CA PHE A 90 -3.42 -20.94 12.25
C PHE A 90 -2.36 -21.71 11.48
N ARG A 91 -1.68 -22.64 12.14
CA ARG A 91 -0.71 -23.53 11.51
C ARG A 91 -1.35 -24.44 10.46
N ALA A 92 -2.49 -25.02 10.79
CA ALA A 92 -3.31 -25.83 9.88
C ALA A 92 -3.79 -25.00 8.69
N PHE A 93 -4.37 -23.82 8.94
CA PHE A 93 -4.77 -22.90 7.87
C PHE A 93 -3.59 -22.53 6.96
N ALA A 94 -2.42 -22.28 7.53
CA ALA A 94 -1.20 -21.95 6.81
C ALA A 94 -0.59 -23.13 6.07
N ARG A 95 -1.09 -24.37 6.24
CA ARG A 95 -0.50 -25.60 5.66
C ARG A 95 1.01 -25.68 5.93
N LEU A 96 1.41 -25.23 7.12
CA LEU A 96 2.81 -25.12 7.52
C LEU A 96 3.27 -26.43 8.17
N PRO A 97 4.21 -27.19 7.58
CA PRO A 97 4.64 -28.46 8.14
C PRO A 97 5.24 -28.32 9.54
N TRP A 98 4.98 -29.26 10.46
CA TRP A 98 5.43 -29.23 11.86
C TRP A 98 6.94 -29.02 12.06
N SER A 99 7.77 -29.46 11.10
CA SER A 99 9.22 -29.26 11.13
C SER A 99 9.69 -27.82 10.82
N TRP A 100 8.75 -26.89 10.55
CA TRP A 100 9.06 -25.52 10.13
C TRP A 100 8.57 -24.47 11.14
N SER A 101 9.49 -23.66 11.67
CA SER A 101 9.14 -22.48 12.49
C SER A 101 9.72 -21.22 11.86
N PRO A 102 9.05 -20.64 10.85
CA PRO A 102 9.58 -19.51 10.10
C PRO A 102 9.65 -18.25 10.96
N GLN A 103 10.83 -17.66 11.01
CA GLN A 103 11.07 -16.42 11.76
C GLN A 103 10.48 -15.21 11.02
N LYS A 104 10.27 -14.10 11.77
CA LYS A 104 9.70 -12.86 11.25
C LYS A 104 10.31 -12.37 9.93
N SER A 105 11.64 -12.50 9.79
CA SER A 105 12.38 -12.01 8.63
C SER A 105 12.13 -12.86 7.39
N VAL A 106 11.96 -14.17 7.56
CA VAL A 106 11.62 -15.09 6.48
C VAL A 106 10.21 -14.81 5.99
N LEU A 107 9.24 -14.73 6.92
CA LEU A 107 7.85 -14.40 6.62
C LEU A 107 7.74 -13.05 5.89
N GLN A 108 8.40 -12.02 6.41
CA GLN A 108 8.42 -10.70 5.77
C GLN A 108 8.96 -10.77 4.34
N LYS A 109 10.13 -11.41 4.16
CA LYS A 109 10.78 -11.51 2.85
C LYS A 109 9.94 -12.28 1.83
N THR A 110 9.24 -13.34 2.25
CA THR A 110 8.46 -14.15 1.31
C THR A 110 7.08 -13.56 1.05
N ILE A 111 6.40 -13.06 2.08
CA ILE A 111 5.05 -12.49 1.94
C ILE A 111 5.10 -11.21 1.11
N SER A 112 6.09 -10.33 1.35
CA SER A 112 6.21 -9.09 0.58
C SER A 112 6.68 -9.30 -0.86
N ALA A 113 7.07 -10.53 -1.24
CA ALA A 113 7.51 -10.85 -2.60
C ALA A 113 6.35 -11.24 -3.53
N ILE A 114 5.17 -11.58 -2.99
CA ILE A 114 3.97 -11.79 -3.81
C ILE A 114 3.65 -10.46 -4.48
N ARG A 115 3.48 -10.44 -5.80
CA ARG A 115 3.30 -9.21 -6.56
C ARG A 115 1.86 -8.69 -6.46
N PRO A 116 1.64 -7.37 -6.57
CA PRO A 116 0.28 -6.82 -6.56
C PRO A 116 -0.59 -7.38 -7.71
N GLU A 117 0.00 -7.68 -8.87
CA GLU A 117 -0.71 -8.27 -10.01
C GLU A 117 -1.19 -9.71 -9.70
N THR A 118 -0.44 -10.46 -8.90
CA THR A 118 -0.84 -11.79 -8.44
C THR A 118 -2.00 -11.70 -7.46
N TRP A 119 -1.97 -10.74 -6.53
CA TRP A 119 -3.10 -10.49 -5.64
C TRP A 119 -4.36 -10.05 -6.38
N GLU A 120 -4.22 -9.18 -7.39
CA GLU A 120 -5.35 -8.79 -8.24
C GLU A 120 -5.94 -10.00 -8.96
N GLN A 121 -5.11 -10.90 -9.48
CA GLN A 121 -5.58 -12.15 -10.10
C GLN A 121 -6.30 -13.07 -9.10
N ILE A 122 -5.78 -13.21 -7.88
CA ILE A 122 -6.46 -13.96 -6.81
C ILE A 122 -7.83 -13.32 -6.50
N ASN A 123 -7.91 -11.99 -6.45
CA ASN A 123 -9.18 -11.29 -6.27
C ASN A 123 -10.16 -11.59 -7.41
N ARG A 124 -9.68 -11.60 -8.67
CA ARG A 124 -10.50 -11.92 -9.85
C ARG A 124 -11.03 -13.35 -9.80
N ALA A 125 -10.20 -14.32 -9.40
CA ALA A 125 -10.64 -15.70 -9.21
C ALA A 125 -11.75 -15.79 -8.15
N LEU A 126 -11.59 -15.10 -7.02
CA LEU A 126 -12.59 -15.05 -5.96
C LEU A 126 -13.91 -14.41 -6.41
N LEU A 127 -13.85 -13.33 -7.19
CA LEU A 127 -15.05 -12.71 -7.77
C LEU A 127 -15.72 -13.60 -8.83
N SER A 128 -14.95 -14.41 -9.56
CA SER A 128 -15.49 -15.44 -10.45
C SER A 128 -16.27 -16.49 -9.66
N SER A 129 -15.72 -17.00 -8.55
CA SER A 129 -16.43 -17.91 -7.66
C SER A 129 -17.69 -17.26 -7.07
N ALA A 130 -17.64 -15.99 -6.67
CA ALA A 130 -18.81 -15.25 -6.18
C ALA A 130 -19.92 -15.11 -7.24
N ARG A 131 -19.54 -14.92 -8.50
CA ARG A 131 -20.48 -14.89 -9.63
C ARG A 131 -21.12 -16.26 -9.87
N GLN A 132 -20.33 -17.33 -9.87
CA GLN A 132 -20.83 -18.70 -10.02
C GLN A 132 -21.78 -19.10 -8.89
N ALA A 133 -21.46 -18.71 -7.65
CA ALA A 133 -22.30 -18.89 -6.48
C ALA A 133 -23.50 -17.93 -6.41
N LYS A 134 -23.70 -17.07 -7.42
CA LYS A 134 -24.77 -16.06 -7.50
C LYS A 134 -24.79 -15.07 -6.31
N LEU A 135 -23.64 -14.84 -5.70
CA LEU A 135 -23.47 -13.90 -4.59
C LEU A 135 -23.21 -12.47 -5.08
N GLU A 136 -22.50 -12.34 -6.20
CA GLU A 136 -22.16 -11.04 -6.79
C GLU A 136 -22.09 -11.13 -8.31
N ASP A 137 -22.92 -10.34 -9.00
CA ASP A 137 -23.03 -10.34 -10.47
C ASP A 137 -22.47 -9.07 -11.12
N GLY A 138 -22.04 -8.08 -10.33
CA GLY A 138 -21.51 -6.80 -10.81
C GLY A 138 -22.57 -5.87 -11.40
N THR A 139 -23.86 -6.23 -11.38
CA THR A 139 -24.89 -5.46 -12.09
C THR A 139 -25.22 -4.13 -11.41
N VAL A 140 -24.96 -4.02 -10.11
CA VAL A 140 -25.12 -2.77 -9.37
C VAL A 140 -23.89 -2.50 -8.53
N VAL A 141 -23.23 -1.39 -8.84
CA VAL A 141 -21.95 -1.03 -8.23
C VAL A 141 -22.01 0.32 -7.55
N ARG A 142 -21.12 0.52 -6.59
CA ARG A 142 -20.86 1.82 -5.98
C ARG A 142 -19.38 2.10 -5.92
N LEU A 143 -19.03 3.36 -6.12
CA LEU A 143 -17.66 3.84 -6.20
C LEU A 143 -17.39 4.87 -5.13
N ASP A 144 -16.20 4.81 -4.55
CA ASP A 144 -15.72 5.80 -3.60
C ASP A 144 -14.18 5.84 -3.60
N SER A 145 -13.62 6.92 -3.06
CA SER A 145 -12.18 7.07 -2.90
C SER A 145 -11.78 7.16 -1.43
N THR A 146 -10.67 6.50 -1.10
CA THR A 146 -10.08 6.53 0.24
C THR A 146 -8.58 6.76 0.15
N VAL A 147 -7.92 6.82 1.31
CA VAL A 147 -6.46 7.00 1.39
C VAL A 147 -5.91 5.97 2.34
N THR A 148 -4.78 5.36 1.95
CA THR A 148 -3.95 4.54 2.82
C THR A 148 -2.66 5.29 3.08
N SER A 149 -2.36 5.54 4.36
CA SER A 149 -1.12 6.24 4.72
C SER A 149 0.11 5.37 4.49
N ALA A 150 1.21 5.97 4.06
CA ALA A 150 2.51 5.30 4.01
C ALA A 150 3.16 5.19 5.40
N LEU A 151 4.20 4.38 5.53
CA LEU A 151 4.94 4.21 6.79
C LEU A 151 5.90 5.38 7.03
N MET A 152 5.36 6.52 7.43
CA MET A 152 6.14 7.72 7.75
C MET A 152 5.56 8.49 8.93
N HIS A 153 6.40 9.33 9.53
CA HIS A 153 5.96 10.33 10.50
C HIS A 153 5.45 11.56 9.76
N GLU A 154 4.71 12.42 10.46
CA GLU A 154 4.23 13.67 9.88
C GLU A 154 5.41 14.55 9.44
N PRO A 155 5.46 14.99 8.17
CA PRO A 155 6.61 15.64 7.61
C PRO A 155 6.60 17.15 7.86
N SER A 156 7.77 17.67 8.20
CA SER A 156 8.10 19.09 8.18
C SER A 156 9.46 19.30 7.50
N ASP A 157 9.69 20.48 6.91
CA ASP A 157 10.98 20.78 6.26
C ASP A 157 12.16 20.57 7.24
N SER A 158 11.99 20.94 8.52
CA SER A 158 13.02 20.70 9.55
C SER A 158 13.23 19.23 9.89
N SER A 159 12.17 18.41 9.96
CA SER A 159 12.32 16.95 10.15
C SER A 159 13.00 16.28 8.96
N LEU A 160 12.67 16.71 7.73
CA LEU A 160 13.25 16.19 6.50
C LEU A 160 14.74 16.52 6.38
N LEU A 161 15.13 17.76 6.71
CA LEU A 161 16.54 18.17 6.77
C LEU A 161 17.32 17.38 7.83
N TRP A 162 16.72 17.14 9.00
CA TRP A 162 17.35 16.31 10.03
C TRP A 162 17.52 14.86 9.55
N ASP A 163 16.52 14.28 8.91
CA ASP A 163 16.59 12.94 8.34
C ASP A 163 17.64 12.82 7.25
N ALA A 164 17.76 13.84 6.39
CA ALA A 164 18.81 13.94 5.39
C ALA A 164 20.20 13.87 6.05
N VAL A 165 20.44 14.68 7.08
CA VAL A 165 21.71 14.66 7.82
C VAL A 165 21.96 13.29 8.46
N ARG A 166 20.96 12.66 9.09
CA ARG A 166 21.10 11.31 9.68
C ARG A 166 21.50 10.27 8.65
N VAL A 167 20.87 10.29 7.47
CA VAL A 167 21.18 9.37 6.36
C VAL A 167 22.61 9.59 5.86
N MET A 168 22.99 10.84 5.59
CA MET A 168 24.34 11.16 5.10
C MET A 168 25.42 10.80 6.11
N VAL A 169 25.24 11.10 7.40
CA VAL A 169 26.21 10.72 8.45
C VAL A 169 26.36 9.20 8.53
N ARG A 170 25.27 8.44 8.44
CA ARG A 170 25.35 6.98 8.40
C ARG A 170 26.13 6.48 7.18
N LEU A 171 25.94 7.10 6.01
CA LEU A 171 26.70 6.77 4.81
C LEU A 171 28.17 7.16 4.95
N LEU A 172 28.49 8.32 5.52
CA LEU A 172 29.86 8.77 5.79
C LEU A 172 30.59 7.83 6.76
N LYS A 173 29.93 7.36 7.83
CA LYS A 173 30.51 6.36 8.74
C LYS A 173 30.87 5.07 8.02
N LYS A 174 30.01 4.59 7.11
CA LYS A 174 30.33 3.43 6.26
C LYS A 174 31.47 3.72 5.30
N ALA A 175 31.50 4.90 4.70
CA ALA A 175 32.57 5.30 3.79
C ALA A 175 33.92 5.31 4.49
N ASP A 176 33.98 5.83 5.72
CA ASP A 176 35.21 5.91 6.51
C ASP A 176 35.77 4.53 6.84
N THR A 177 34.89 3.56 7.15
CA THR A 177 35.29 2.15 7.32
C THR A 177 35.78 1.51 6.02
N LEU A 178 35.24 1.91 4.87
CA LEU A 178 35.63 1.36 3.56
C LEU A 178 36.94 1.94 3.04
N VAL A 179 37.25 3.20 3.38
CA VAL A 179 38.51 3.87 3.02
C VAL A 179 39.66 3.43 3.93
N GLY A 180 39.38 2.94 5.14
CA GLY A 180 40.41 2.52 6.09
C GLY A 180 41.00 3.66 6.93
N ALA A 181 40.14 4.63 7.31
CA ALA A 181 40.44 5.91 7.95
C ALA A 181 41.13 6.96 7.03
N GLY A 182 40.62 8.19 7.05
CA GLY A 182 41.21 9.31 6.32
C GLY A 182 40.23 10.26 5.65
N LEU A 183 38.91 10.03 5.76
CA LEU A 183 37.91 11.00 5.32
C LEU A 183 37.80 12.14 6.34
N ALA A 184 38.03 13.38 5.90
CA ALA A 184 37.85 14.55 6.73
C ALA A 184 36.38 14.99 6.72
N TRP A 185 35.61 14.62 7.76
CA TRP A 185 34.22 15.04 7.92
C TRP A 185 33.84 15.17 9.39
N ARG A 186 32.70 15.82 9.68
CA ARG A 186 32.18 16.03 11.05
C ARG A 186 30.78 15.47 11.20
N ASP A 187 30.49 14.83 12.33
CA ASP A 187 29.14 14.34 12.65
C ASP A 187 28.23 15.50 13.07
N HIS A 188 27.39 15.95 12.13
CA HIS A 188 26.43 17.01 12.36
C HIS A 188 25.07 16.55 12.90
N CYS A 189 24.87 15.26 13.22
CA CYS A 189 23.56 14.76 13.66
C CYS A 189 23.02 15.49 14.90
N ARG A 190 23.88 15.74 15.89
CA ARG A 190 23.49 16.43 17.13
C ARG A 190 23.10 17.89 16.87
N ALA A 191 23.86 18.57 16.02
CA ALA A 191 23.58 19.96 15.63
C ALA A 191 22.27 20.06 14.86
N ALA A 192 22.07 19.21 13.85
CA ALA A 192 20.84 19.14 13.06
C ALA A 192 19.62 18.85 13.93
N LYS A 193 19.69 17.85 14.81
CA LYS A 193 18.60 17.53 15.77
C LYS A 193 18.25 18.72 16.66
N LYS A 194 19.26 19.40 17.21
CA LYS A 194 19.07 20.57 18.08
C LYS A 194 18.35 21.70 17.33
N ARG A 195 18.73 21.96 16.07
CA ARG A 195 18.08 23.00 15.24
C ARG A 195 16.67 22.61 14.83
N ALA A 196 16.46 21.39 14.34
CA ALA A 196 15.13 20.90 13.97
C ALA A 196 14.14 20.96 15.14
N ARG A 197 14.57 20.56 16.35
CA ARG A 197 13.76 20.67 17.57
C ARG A 197 13.50 22.14 17.94
N LYS A 198 14.52 23.01 17.90
CA LYS A 198 14.34 24.43 18.21
C LYS A 198 13.34 25.10 17.25
N ILE A 199 13.37 24.75 15.96
CA ILE A 199 12.42 25.23 14.95
C ILE A 199 10.99 24.88 15.34
N GLN A 200 10.74 23.64 15.78
CA GLN A 200 9.40 23.16 16.14
C GLN A 200 8.75 24.02 17.25
N PHE A 201 9.55 24.50 18.21
CA PHE A 201 9.07 25.30 19.34
C PHE A 201 9.24 26.82 19.15
N THR A 202 9.82 27.28 18.04
CA THR A 202 10.02 28.71 17.77
C THR A 202 8.80 29.31 17.09
N ARG A 203 8.20 30.32 17.72
CA ARG A 203 7.14 31.15 17.13
C ARG A 203 7.75 32.36 16.41
N GLY A 204 7.04 32.86 15.40
CA GLY A 204 7.45 34.03 14.61
C GLY A 204 8.40 33.69 13.46
N ARG A 205 8.13 34.28 12.29
CA ARG A 205 8.85 34.02 11.04
C ARG A 205 10.35 34.37 11.10
N PRO A 206 10.78 35.55 11.63
CA PRO A 206 12.19 35.94 11.55
C PRO A 206 13.14 34.98 12.26
N ASN A 207 12.86 34.65 13.52
CA ASN A 207 13.66 33.71 14.32
C ASN A 207 13.66 32.29 13.73
N ARG A 208 12.52 31.86 13.19
CA ARG A 208 12.40 30.55 12.54
C ARG A 208 13.23 30.48 11.25
N VAL A 209 13.19 31.52 10.41
CA VAL A 209 13.97 31.60 9.17
C VAL A 209 15.47 31.50 9.46
N GLN A 210 15.97 32.18 10.50
CA GLN A 210 17.38 32.09 10.87
C GLN A 210 17.80 30.66 11.27
N LEU A 211 16.97 29.96 12.06
CA LEU A 211 17.23 28.58 12.42
C LEU A 211 17.19 27.63 11.21
N TYR A 212 16.33 27.91 10.23
CA TYR A 212 16.29 27.17 8.96
C TYR A 212 17.56 27.41 8.13
N ARG A 213 18.07 28.64 8.05
CA ARG A 213 19.36 28.91 7.38
C ARG A 213 20.50 28.08 7.99
N GLU A 214 20.57 28.03 9.32
CA GLU A 214 21.56 27.23 10.03
C GLU A 214 21.40 25.72 9.76
N LEU A 215 20.17 25.21 9.76
CA LEU A 215 19.90 23.79 9.50
C LEU A 215 20.18 23.41 8.03
N ILE A 216 19.84 24.28 7.09
CA ILE A 216 20.16 24.11 5.66
C ILE A 216 21.67 24.11 5.48
N ALA A 217 22.41 25.05 6.08
CA ALA A 217 23.87 25.09 6.02
C ALA A 217 24.50 23.79 6.56
N ILE A 218 23.98 23.25 7.66
CA ILE A 218 24.41 21.94 8.19
C ILE A 218 24.15 20.81 7.19
N ALA A 219 22.97 20.77 6.58
CA ALA A 219 22.64 19.75 5.58
C ALA A 219 23.55 19.86 4.35
N SER A 220 23.77 21.07 3.83
CA SER A 220 24.64 21.32 2.68
C SER A 220 26.11 20.98 2.96
N ALA A 221 26.62 21.30 4.15
CA ALA A 221 27.99 20.90 4.56
C ALA A 221 28.13 19.37 4.63
N THR A 222 27.14 18.69 5.21
CA THR A 222 27.12 17.22 5.29
C THR A 222 27.05 16.58 3.89
N LEU A 223 26.30 17.18 2.97
CA LEU A 223 26.21 16.75 1.58
C LEU A 223 27.55 16.95 0.85
N ALA A 224 28.28 18.03 1.11
CA ALA A 224 29.62 18.24 0.55
C ALA A 224 30.60 17.15 0.98
N TYR A 225 30.59 16.76 2.27
CA TYR A 225 31.38 15.61 2.74
C TYR A 225 31.01 14.32 2.01
N LEU A 226 29.72 14.08 1.79
CA LEU A 226 29.26 12.87 1.09
C LEU A 226 29.72 12.86 -0.37
N LYS A 227 29.74 14.02 -1.04
CA LYS A 227 30.26 14.16 -2.41
C LYS A 227 31.75 13.82 -2.47
N GLN A 228 32.55 14.38 -1.57
CA GLN A 228 33.99 14.07 -1.46
C GLN A 228 34.25 12.58 -1.18
N ALA A 229 33.47 11.96 -0.28
CA ALA A 229 33.57 10.53 -0.02
C ALA A 229 33.23 9.69 -1.26
N THR A 230 32.27 10.14 -2.07
CA THR A 230 31.90 9.48 -3.32
C THR A 230 33.03 9.53 -4.34
N GLU A 231 33.68 10.68 -4.49
CA GLU A 231 34.83 10.86 -5.39
C GLU A 231 35.99 9.94 -5.01
N ARG A 232 36.33 9.86 -3.71
CA ARG A 232 37.41 8.97 -3.24
C ARG A 232 37.10 7.48 -3.45
N LEU A 233 35.83 7.10 -3.33
CA LEU A 233 35.40 5.71 -3.51
C LEU A 233 35.05 5.38 -4.98
N ALA A 234 35.17 6.31 -5.92
CA ALA A 234 34.76 6.11 -7.31
C ALA A 234 35.60 5.03 -8.03
N VAL A 235 36.88 4.93 -7.69
CA VAL A 235 37.86 4.00 -8.30
C VAL A 235 37.91 2.62 -7.63
N ALA A 236 37.18 2.41 -6.53
CA ALA A 236 37.25 1.16 -5.78
C ALA A 236 36.25 0.11 -6.30
N SER A 237 36.75 -1.00 -6.85
CA SER A 237 35.95 -2.12 -7.34
C SER A 237 35.68 -3.16 -6.25
N ASN A 238 34.98 -2.78 -5.19
CA ASN A 238 34.58 -3.67 -4.09
C ASN A 238 33.05 -3.79 -4.00
N PRO A 239 32.45 -4.99 -3.86
CA PRO A 239 31.00 -5.16 -3.69
C PRO A 239 30.38 -4.32 -2.57
N LEU A 240 31.08 -4.11 -1.45
CA LEU A 240 30.62 -3.24 -0.36
C LEU A 240 30.60 -1.76 -0.76
N VAL A 241 31.57 -1.33 -1.58
CA VAL A 241 31.60 0.02 -2.16
C VAL A 241 30.47 0.19 -3.17
N GLN A 242 30.20 -0.79 -4.02
CA GLN A 242 29.06 -0.75 -4.96
C GLN A 242 27.72 -0.65 -4.22
N LEU A 243 27.53 -1.42 -3.14
CA LEU A 243 26.33 -1.33 -2.31
C LEU A 243 26.20 0.06 -1.65
N TRP A 244 27.30 0.62 -1.17
CA TRP A 244 27.33 1.96 -0.59
C TRP A 244 27.01 3.03 -1.66
N GLN A 245 27.63 2.95 -2.84
CA GLN A 245 27.38 3.84 -3.97
C GLN A 245 25.91 3.79 -4.40
N ALA A 246 25.30 2.61 -4.46
CA ALA A 246 23.87 2.47 -4.74
C ALA A 246 23.00 3.22 -3.72
N GLN A 247 23.36 3.18 -2.43
CA GLN A 247 22.67 3.96 -1.39
C GLN A 247 22.86 5.47 -1.60
N VAL A 248 24.07 5.92 -1.95
CA VAL A 248 24.34 7.33 -2.24
C VAL A 248 23.57 7.81 -3.47
N HIS A 249 23.59 7.04 -4.57
CA HIS A 249 22.85 7.35 -5.79
C HIS A 249 21.35 7.46 -5.55
N HIS A 250 20.80 6.62 -4.66
CA HIS A 250 19.39 6.72 -4.26
C HIS A 250 19.10 7.99 -3.42
N TYR A 251 19.86 8.23 -2.35
CA TYR A 251 19.51 9.28 -1.39
C TYR A 251 19.96 10.70 -1.79
N ARG A 252 21.08 10.84 -2.50
CA ARG A 252 21.63 12.15 -2.88
C ARG A 252 20.61 13.05 -3.59
N PRO A 253 19.94 12.63 -4.69
CA PRO A 253 18.98 13.50 -5.37
C PRO A 253 17.78 13.87 -4.49
N LEU A 254 17.34 12.97 -3.60
CA LEU A 254 16.25 13.24 -2.66
C LEU A 254 16.65 14.31 -1.62
N ILE A 255 17.90 14.25 -1.14
CA ILE A 255 18.45 15.20 -0.18
C ILE A 255 18.64 16.57 -0.82
N GLU A 256 19.19 16.62 -2.04
CA GLU A 256 19.31 17.86 -2.82
C GLU A 256 17.93 18.51 -3.04
N ARG A 257 16.90 17.70 -3.33
CA ARG A 257 15.51 18.16 -3.43
C ARG A 257 14.97 18.70 -2.10
N ILE A 258 15.25 18.07 -0.95
CA ILE A 258 14.82 18.56 0.37
C ILE A 258 15.46 19.92 0.70
N ILE A 259 16.76 20.07 0.42
CA ILE A 259 17.47 21.33 0.63
C ILE A 259 16.81 22.43 -0.22
N LYS A 260 16.68 22.20 -1.53
CA LYS A 260 16.05 23.16 -2.46
C LYS A 260 14.61 23.47 -2.08
N GLN A 261 13.82 22.46 -1.70
CA GLN A 261 12.45 22.64 -1.22
C GLN A 261 12.40 23.54 0.02
N SER A 262 13.29 23.30 0.99
CA SER A 262 13.34 24.06 2.24
C SER A 262 13.74 25.52 1.98
N GLU A 263 14.70 25.75 1.09
CA GLU A 263 15.10 27.09 0.65
C GLU A 263 13.92 27.85 0.03
N ARG A 264 13.27 27.27 -0.98
CA ARG A 264 12.13 27.89 -1.66
C ARG A 264 10.96 28.18 -0.72
N ARG A 265 10.53 27.17 0.03
CA ARG A 265 9.34 27.29 0.88
C ARG A 265 9.55 28.16 2.11
N VAL A 266 10.72 28.03 2.75
CA VAL A 266 10.94 28.64 4.06
C VAL A 266 11.70 29.95 3.97
N LEU A 267 12.74 30.02 3.13
CA LEU A 267 13.55 31.22 3.00
C LEU A 267 12.92 32.21 2.01
N ALA A 268 12.55 31.75 0.81
CA ALA A 268 11.93 32.59 -0.21
C ALA A 268 10.41 32.78 0.01
N GLY A 269 9.76 31.88 0.76
CA GLY A 269 8.32 31.95 1.00
C GLY A 269 7.47 31.53 -0.21
N GLU A 270 8.06 30.81 -1.15
CA GLU A 270 7.39 30.36 -2.37
C GLU A 270 6.41 29.20 -2.09
N PRO A 271 5.18 29.24 -2.63
CA PRO A 271 4.30 28.08 -2.62
C PRO A 271 4.84 27.02 -3.60
N LEU A 272 4.92 25.77 -3.13
CA LEU A 272 5.20 24.62 -4.00
C LEU A 272 3.94 23.79 -4.24
N PRO A 273 3.68 23.33 -5.48
CA PRO A 273 2.68 22.32 -5.75
C PRO A 273 2.89 21.05 -4.91
N ALA A 274 1.81 20.32 -4.63
CA ALA A 274 1.87 19.07 -3.86
C ALA A 274 2.78 18.02 -4.52
N SER A 275 2.69 17.88 -5.85
CA SER A 275 3.50 16.96 -6.66
C SER A 275 5.00 17.25 -6.62
N GLU A 276 5.39 18.51 -6.42
CA GLU A 276 6.80 18.92 -6.32
C GLU A 276 7.40 18.69 -4.93
N LYS A 277 6.58 18.45 -3.91
CA LYS A 277 7.08 18.27 -2.54
C LYS A 277 7.55 16.84 -2.29
N LEU A 278 8.73 16.70 -1.69
CA LEU A 278 9.15 15.45 -1.07
C LEU A 278 8.73 15.47 0.40
N VAL A 279 8.04 14.42 0.84
CA VAL A 279 7.53 14.30 2.21
C VAL A 279 8.17 13.18 3.01
N SER A 280 8.98 12.32 2.38
CA SER A 280 9.76 11.30 3.09
C SER A 280 10.98 10.91 2.27
N LEU A 281 12.13 10.76 2.94
CA LEU A 281 13.32 10.13 2.35
C LEU A 281 13.18 8.62 2.24
N PHE A 282 12.34 8.02 3.09
CA PHE A 282 12.22 6.57 3.22
C PHE A 282 11.07 6.00 2.39
N GLU A 283 10.03 6.81 2.18
CA GLU A 283 8.85 6.49 1.36
C GLU A 283 8.64 7.61 0.32
N PRO A 284 9.60 7.82 -0.61
CA PRO A 284 9.58 8.95 -1.55
C PRO A 284 8.39 8.93 -2.53
N HIS A 285 7.69 7.81 -2.60
CA HIS A 285 6.47 7.62 -3.38
C HIS A 285 5.22 8.21 -2.71
N SER A 286 5.31 8.65 -1.45
CA SER A 286 4.13 9.13 -0.71
C SER A 286 3.61 10.45 -1.29
N ASP A 287 2.33 10.47 -1.63
CA ASP A 287 1.63 11.65 -2.12
C ASP A 287 1.04 12.46 -0.96
N ILE A 288 0.83 13.76 -1.20
CA ILE A 288 0.10 14.65 -0.30
C ILE A 288 -1.37 14.66 -0.72
N ILE A 289 -2.23 14.04 0.08
CA ILE A 289 -3.66 13.98 -0.19
C ILE A 289 -4.40 14.93 0.76
N VAL A 290 -5.07 15.94 0.20
CA VAL A 290 -5.90 16.88 0.96
C VAL A 290 -7.36 16.66 0.57
N LYS A 291 -8.19 16.33 1.56
CA LYS A 291 -9.64 16.14 1.38
C LYS A 291 -10.42 17.30 2.01
N GLY A 292 -10.77 18.29 1.21
CA GLY A 292 -11.50 19.48 1.67
C GLY A 292 -10.70 20.26 2.71
N SER A 293 -11.31 20.55 3.87
CA SER A 293 -10.68 21.27 4.99
C SER A 293 -9.96 20.36 6.00
N ARG A 294 -9.83 19.05 5.73
CA ARG A 294 -9.19 18.09 6.64
C ARG A 294 -7.67 18.23 6.61
N GLU A 295 -7.03 17.69 7.65
CA GLU A 295 -5.57 17.51 7.69
C GLU A 295 -5.08 16.70 6.48
N ALA A 296 -3.86 17.00 6.04
CA ALA A 296 -3.24 16.29 4.93
C ALA A 296 -2.90 14.85 5.33
N GLU A 297 -3.25 13.90 4.48
CA GLU A 297 -2.83 12.50 4.57
C GLU A 297 -1.62 12.26 3.66
N TYR A 298 -0.66 11.45 4.12
CA TYR A 298 0.56 11.12 3.36
C TYR A 298 0.57 9.64 3.00
N GLY A 299 0.48 9.32 1.71
CA GLY A 299 0.33 7.94 1.24
C GLY A 299 -0.20 7.91 -0.19
N HIS A 300 -1.16 7.02 -0.48
CA HIS A 300 -1.79 6.97 -1.80
C HIS A 300 -3.30 7.03 -1.72
N LYS A 301 -3.88 7.74 -2.69
CA LYS A 301 -5.31 7.71 -2.95
C LYS A 301 -5.67 6.35 -3.58
N LEU A 302 -6.76 5.79 -3.08
CA LEU A 302 -7.34 4.55 -3.58
C LEU A 302 -8.71 4.84 -4.17
N ASN A 303 -9.02 4.27 -5.33
CA ASN A 303 -10.39 4.20 -5.85
C ASN A 303 -10.89 2.77 -5.75
N LEU A 304 -12.09 2.60 -5.20
CA LEU A 304 -12.70 1.31 -4.91
C LEU A 304 -14.04 1.19 -5.64
N THR A 305 -14.30 0.02 -6.21
CA THR A 305 -15.63 -0.38 -6.67
C THR A 305 -16.13 -1.51 -5.79
N THR A 306 -17.36 -1.41 -5.29
CA THR A 306 -18.00 -2.48 -4.53
C THR A 306 -19.36 -2.83 -5.10
N GLY A 307 -19.74 -4.10 -4.99
CA GLY A 307 -21.03 -4.61 -5.47
C GLY A 307 -22.10 -4.67 -4.38
N ARG A 308 -23.20 -5.36 -4.67
CA ARG A 308 -24.32 -5.54 -3.71
C ARG A 308 -23.95 -6.42 -2.53
N SER A 309 -23.07 -7.39 -2.75
CA SER A 309 -22.52 -8.27 -1.71
C SER A 309 -21.68 -7.52 -0.67
N GLY A 310 -21.20 -6.32 -1.01
CA GLY A 310 -20.19 -5.61 -0.22
C GLY A 310 -18.75 -6.04 -0.51
N MET A 311 -18.55 -7.00 -1.43
CA MET A 311 -17.22 -7.35 -1.93
C MET A 311 -16.62 -6.20 -2.72
N ILE A 312 -15.29 -6.09 -2.66
CA ILE A 312 -14.50 -5.15 -3.46
C ILE A 312 -14.30 -5.77 -4.85
N LEU A 313 -14.99 -5.22 -5.85
CA LEU A 313 -14.92 -5.71 -7.22
C LEU A 313 -13.63 -5.26 -7.91
N ASP A 314 -13.14 -4.08 -7.54
CA ASP A 314 -11.91 -3.54 -8.09
C ASP A 314 -11.30 -2.49 -7.15
N LEU A 315 -9.98 -2.32 -7.26
CA LEU A 315 -9.17 -1.36 -6.52
C LEU A 315 -8.11 -0.79 -7.46
N VAL A 316 -7.98 0.54 -7.47
CA VAL A 316 -6.87 1.23 -8.12
C VAL A 316 -6.11 2.07 -7.10
N ILE A 317 -4.79 1.93 -7.10
CA ILE A 317 -3.84 2.70 -6.29
C ILE A 317 -3.30 3.81 -7.18
N GLU A 318 -3.73 5.04 -6.94
CA GLU A 318 -3.41 6.18 -7.78
C GLU A 318 -2.02 6.73 -7.50
N ALA A 319 -1.38 7.25 -8.55
CA ALA A 319 -0.24 8.14 -8.40
C ALA A 319 -0.75 9.58 -8.21
N GLY A 320 -0.29 10.26 -7.15
CA GLY A 320 -0.73 11.60 -6.83
C GLY A 320 -2.13 11.66 -6.21
N ASN A 321 -2.77 12.82 -6.37
CA ASN A 321 -4.14 13.07 -5.92
C ASN A 321 -5.02 13.48 -7.10
N PRO A 322 -5.27 12.58 -8.08
CA PRO A 322 -6.14 12.92 -9.22
C PRO A 322 -7.55 13.25 -8.72
N PRO A 323 -8.25 14.21 -9.34
CA PRO A 323 -9.65 14.51 -9.02
C PRO A 323 -10.54 13.26 -9.13
N ASP A 324 -11.51 13.09 -8.22
CA ASP A 324 -12.46 11.96 -8.28
C ASP A 324 -13.25 11.94 -9.61
N SER A 325 -13.55 13.11 -10.17
CA SER A 325 -14.22 13.24 -11.47
C SER A 325 -13.45 12.59 -12.61
N GLU A 326 -12.12 12.55 -12.55
CA GLU A 326 -11.28 11.90 -13.57
C GLU A 326 -11.17 10.39 -13.38
N ARG A 327 -11.73 9.83 -12.29
CA ARG A 327 -11.57 8.42 -11.93
C ARG A 327 -12.83 7.58 -12.15
N LEU A 328 -13.99 8.20 -12.35
CA LEU A 328 -15.24 7.45 -12.60
C LEU A 328 -15.13 6.56 -13.86
N LEU A 329 -14.78 7.15 -15.00
CA LEU A 329 -14.76 6.44 -16.27
C LEU A 329 -13.68 5.34 -16.31
N PRO A 330 -12.42 5.57 -15.86
CA PRO A 330 -11.44 4.48 -15.74
C PRO A 330 -11.91 3.30 -14.88
N MET A 331 -12.61 3.55 -13.77
CA MET A 331 -13.14 2.48 -12.92
C MET A 331 -14.29 1.71 -13.61
N LEU A 332 -15.15 2.40 -14.37
CA LEU A 332 -16.20 1.76 -15.17
C LEU A 332 -15.62 0.94 -16.33
N GLU A 333 -14.58 1.43 -17.00
CA GLU A 333 -13.88 0.70 -18.05
C GLU A 333 -13.26 -0.60 -17.51
N ARG A 334 -12.59 -0.54 -16.36
CA ARG A 334 -12.07 -1.73 -15.68
C ARG A 334 -13.17 -2.70 -15.29
N HIS A 335 -14.31 -2.21 -14.81
CA HIS A 335 -15.48 -3.04 -14.55
C HIS A 335 -15.98 -3.75 -15.82
N ILE A 336 -16.11 -3.02 -16.94
CA ILE A 336 -16.53 -3.58 -18.23
C ILE A 336 -15.54 -4.65 -18.70
N ALA A 337 -14.25 -4.42 -18.55
CA ALA A 337 -13.22 -5.40 -18.89
C ALA A 337 -13.31 -6.70 -18.06
N VAL A 338 -13.78 -6.61 -16.80
CA VAL A 338 -13.96 -7.77 -15.91
C VAL A 338 -15.28 -8.50 -16.19
N TYR A 339 -16.38 -7.76 -16.33
CA TYR A 339 -17.73 -8.33 -16.39
C TYR A 339 -18.28 -8.51 -17.81
N GLY A 340 -17.60 -7.95 -18.81
CA GLY A 340 -17.98 -7.95 -20.23
C GLY A 340 -19.06 -6.93 -20.60
N GLN A 341 -19.58 -6.17 -19.63
CA GLN A 341 -20.64 -5.19 -19.82
C GLN A 341 -20.60 -4.11 -18.74
N ALA A 342 -21.21 -2.95 -19.01
CA ALA A 342 -21.38 -1.90 -18.01
C ALA A 342 -22.34 -2.35 -16.89
N PRO A 343 -22.17 -1.85 -15.65
CA PRO A 343 -23.12 -2.13 -14.60
C PRO A 343 -24.47 -1.51 -14.96
N ARG A 344 -25.57 -2.24 -14.73
CA ARG A 344 -26.92 -1.72 -14.97
C ARG A 344 -27.17 -0.46 -14.14
N GLN A 345 -26.72 -0.42 -12.90
CA GLN A 345 -26.83 0.75 -12.03
C GLN A 345 -25.50 1.03 -11.34
N ALA A 346 -25.13 2.31 -11.24
CA ALA A 346 -23.95 2.73 -10.53
C ALA A 346 -24.26 3.92 -9.61
N ALA A 347 -23.57 3.99 -8.47
CA ALA A 347 -23.71 5.07 -7.52
C ALA A 347 -22.35 5.58 -7.03
N ALA A 348 -22.13 6.89 -7.02
CA ALA A 348 -20.88 7.49 -6.57
C ALA A 348 -21.12 8.74 -5.72
N ASP A 349 -20.10 9.21 -5.01
CA ASP A 349 -20.18 10.52 -4.33
C ASP A 349 -20.15 11.68 -5.36
N GLY A 350 -20.51 12.87 -4.90
CA GLY A 350 -20.51 14.10 -5.71
C GLY A 350 -19.16 14.47 -6.31
N GLY A 351 -18.04 14.05 -5.71
CA GLY A 351 -16.71 14.28 -6.27
C GLY A 351 -16.51 13.67 -7.66
N PHE A 352 -17.25 12.61 -7.97
CA PHE A 352 -17.22 11.92 -9.27
C PHE A 352 -18.17 12.55 -10.31
N ALA A 353 -19.01 13.50 -9.91
CA ALA A 353 -20.08 14.01 -10.75
C ALA A 353 -19.57 15.03 -11.78
N SER A 354 -19.87 14.80 -13.05
CA SER A 354 -19.74 15.79 -14.13
C SER A 354 -20.73 15.46 -15.25
N ARG A 355 -21.07 16.44 -16.09
CA ARG A 355 -21.92 16.20 -17.27
C ARG A 355 -21.29 15.18 -18.22
N GLY A 356 -20.00 15.33 -18.51
CA GLY A 356 -19.25 14.40 -19.37
C GLY A 356 -19.22 12.97 -18.82
N ASN A 357 -19.04 12.83 -17.50
CA ASN A 357 -19.08 11.54 -16.82
C ASN A 357 -20.45 10.87 -16.94
N LEU A 358 -21.53 11.62 -16.68
CA LEU A 358 -22.89 11.09 -16.78
C LEU A 358 -23.20 10.64 -18.20
N THR A 359 -22.95 11.51 -19.19
CA THR A 359 -23.21 11.20 -20.61
C THR A 359 -22.43 9.97 -21.04
N THR A 360 -21.13 9.91 -20.78
CA THR A 360 -20.28 8.79 -21.21
C THR A 360 -20.67 7.48 -20.52
N ALA A 361 -20.94 7.50 -19.21
CA ALA A 361 -21.41 6.31 -18.49
C ALA A 361 -22.73 5.77 -19.06
N LYS A 362 -23.67 6.67 -19.43
CA LYS A 362 -24.93 6.30 -20.09
C LYS A 362 -24.69 5.70 -21.47
N THR A 363 -23.80 6.29 -22.28
CA THR A 363 -23.39 5.76 -23.58
C THR A 363 -22.78 4.37 -23.47
N TRP A 364 -21.98 4.10 -22.43
CA TRP A 364 -21.42 2.76 -22.17
C TRP A 364 -22.45 1.74 -21.67
N GLY A 365 -23.68 2.15 -21.38
CA GLY A 365 -24.78 1.25 -21.01
C GLY A 365 -25.20 1.29 -19.54
N VAL A 366 -24.66 2.21 -18.73
CA VAL A 366 -25.13 2.40 -17.35
C VAL A 366 -26.53 3.03 -17.37
N ARG A 367 -27.56 2.24 -17.06
CA ARG A 367 -28.96 2.70 -17.15
C ARG A 367 -29.30 3.74 -16.10
N ASP A 368 -28.86 3.52 -14.86
CA ASP A 368 -29.08 4.44 -13.73
C ASP A 368 -27.73 4.81 -13.10
N MET A 369 -27.29 6.05 -13.27
CA MET A 369 -26.05 6.57 -12.70
C MET A 369 -26.37 7.67 -11.69
N ALA A 370 -26.27 7.36 -10.40
CA ALA A 370 -26.60 8.29 -9.33
C ALA A 370 -25.36 8.89 -8.67
N PHE A 371 -25.31 10.21 -8.59
CA PHE A 371 -24.34 10.92 -7.76
C PHE A 371 -25.03 11.44 -6.49
N HIS A 372 -24.43 11.21 -5.31
CA HIS A 372 -25.03 11.63 -4.03
C HIS A 372 -25.27 13.15 -3.97
N LYS A 373 -24.30 13.94 -4.46
CA LYS A 373 -24.46 15.39 -4.69
C LYS A 373 -24.63 15.63 -6.19
N LYS A 374 -25.63 16.44 -6.54
CA LYS A 374 -26.07 16.63 -7.92
C LYS A 374 -25.09 17.40 -8.80
N ALA A 375 -24.23 18.27 -8.24
CA ALA A 375 -23.25 19.07 -9.00
C ALA A 375 -23.83 19.75 -10.27
N GLY A 376 -25.08 20.26 -10.18
CA GLY A 376 -25.78 20.88 -11.31
C GLY A 376 -26.47 19.91 -12.30
N LEU A 377 -26.45 18.60 -12.02
CA LEU A 377 -27.17 17.56 -12.79
C LEU A 377 -28.62 17.42 -12.30
N LYS A 378 -29.56 17.19 -13.22
CA LYS A 378 -30.93 16.87 -12.85
C LYS A 378 -31.07 15.38 -12.53
N VAL A 379 -32.03 15.05 -11.67
CA VAL A 379 -32.27 13.65 -11.28
C VAL A 379 -32.80 12.83 -12.47
N GLU A 380 -33.60 13.44 -13.33
CA GLU A 380 -34.13 12.83 -14.56
C GLU A 380 -33.03 12.39 -15.54
N ASP A 381 -31.90 13.12 -15.60
CA ASP A 381 -30.75 12.74 -16.42
C ASP A 381 -29.99 11.56 -15.82
N MET A 382 -29.90 11.52 -14.48
CA MET A 382 -29.14 10.53 -13.72
C MET A 382 -29.83 9.16 -13.70
N VAL A 383 -31.13 9.13 -13.40
CA VAL A 383 -31.86 7.88 -13.13
C VAL A 383 -33.31 7.97 -13.59
N ARG A 384 -33.94 6.83 -13.79
CA ARG A 384 -35.32 6.74 -14.29
C ARG A 384 -36.42 7.30 -13.36
N SER A 385 -36.16 7.44 -12.06
CA SER A 385 -37.15 7.99 -11.12
C SER A 385 -36.52 8.48 -9.81
N ASN A 386 -37.20 9.38 -9.10
CA ASN A 386 -36.82 9.85 -7.77
C ASN A 386 -36.67 8.71 -6.75
N TRP A 387 -37.49 7.66 -6.87
CA TRP A 387 -37.37 6.47 -6.03
C TRP A 387 -36.05 5.73 -6.26
N VAL A 388 -35.64 5.54 -7.54
CA VAL A 388 -34.35 4.92 -7.88
C VAL A 388 -33.18 5.78 -7.39
N TYR A 389 -33.29 7.10 -7.52
CA TYR A 389 -32.28 8.03 -7.01
C TYR A 389 -32.06 7.81 -5.51
N ARG A 390 -33.15 7.81 -4.73
CA ARG A 390 -33.08 7.58 -3.28
C ARG A 390 -32.50 6.21 -2.94
N LYS A 391 -32.89 5.16 -3.67
CA LYS A 391 -32.36 3.80 -3.49
C LYS A 391 -30.84 3.75 -3.73
N LEU A 392 -30.36 4.29 -4.85
CA LEU A 392 -28.93 4.26 -5.19
C LEU A 392 -28.10 5.16 -4.27
N ARG A 393 -28.65 6.30 -3.84
CA ARG A 393 -28.02 7.16 -2.84
C ARG A 393 -27.81 6.43 -1.51
N ASN A 394 -28.82 5.69 -1.05
CA ASN A 394 -28.71 4.88 0.18
C ASN A 394 -27.76 3.69 -0.02
N PHE A 395 -27.80 3.05 -1.19
CA PHE A 395 -26.86 1.97 -1.54
C PHE A 395 -25.40 2.42 -1.49
N ARG A 396 -25.10 3.62 -2.01
CA ARG A 396 -23.75 4.21 -1.95
C ARG A 396 -23.23 4.33 -0.52
N ALA A 397 -24.08 4.72 0.44
CA ALA A 397 -23.67 4.91 1.84
C ALA A 397 -23.03 3.67 2.47
N GLY A 398 -23.42 2.45 2.05
CA GLY A 398 -22.81 1.25 2.60
C GLY A 398 -21.33 1.03 2.20
N ILE A 399 -20.79 1.75 1.21
CA ILE A 399 -19.35 1.64 0.87
C ILE A 399 -18.47 2.21 1.99
N GLU A 400 -18.98 3.20 2.73
CA GLU A 400 -18.28 3.82 3.85
C GLU A 400 -18.04 2.80 4.98
N ALA A 401 -19.03 1.95 5.25
CA ALA A 401 -18.91 0.86 6.21
C ALA A 401 -17.86 -0.18 5.75
N GLY A 402 -17.85 -0.53 4.45
CA GLY A 402 -16.85 -1.43 3.87
C GLY A 402 -15.42 -0.87 3.97
N ILE A 403 -15.23 0.40 3.61
CA ILE A 403 -13.94 1.09 3.74
C ILE A 403 -13.50 1.19 5.20
N SER A 404 -14.43 1.51 6.12
CA SER A 404 -14.15 1.55 7.55
C SER A 404 -13.70 0.18 8.07
N CYS A 405 -14.39 -0.89 7.66
CA CYS A 405 -14.02 -2.27 7.99
C CYS A 405 -12.63 -2.62 7.46
N LEU A 406 -12.35 -2.39 6.17
CA LEU A 406 -11.02 -2.61 5.58
C LEU A 406 -9.91 -1.87 6.35
N LYS A 407 -10.16 -0.61 6.71
CA LYS A 407 -9.19 0.22 7.44
C LYS A 407 -8.93 -0.30 8.86
N ARG A 408 -9.98 -0.69 9.58
CA ARG A 408 -9.89 -1.05 11.01
C ARG A 408 -9.61 -2.52 11.27
N ALA A 409 -10.01 -3.41 10.35
CA ALA A 409 -9.97 -4.86 10.54
C ALA A 409 -8.97 -5.57 9.61
N TYR A 410 -8.54 -4.94 8.51
CA TYR A 410 -7.66 -5.57 7.50
C TYR A 410 -6.41 -4.74 7.19
N GLY A 411 -6.11 -3.73 8.01
CA GLY A 411 -4.86 -2.96 7.92
C GLY A 411 -4.83 -1.87 6.85
N LEU A 412 -5.92 -1.59 6.13
CA LEU A 412 -5.93 -0.63 5.01
C LEU A 412 -5.70 0.83 5.43
N ALA A 413 -5.76 1.17 6.72
CA ALA A 413 -5.57 2.55 7.19
C ALA A 413 -4.14 3.05 6.95
N ARG A 414 -3.13 2.22 7.23
CA ARG A 414 -1.72 2.56 7.11
C ARG A 414 -0.93 1.33 6.67
N CYS A 415 -0.19 1.48 5.58
CA CYS A 415 0.75 0.48 5.14
C CYS A 415 1.95 0.44 6.08
N THR A 416 2.34 -0.76 6.50
CA THR A 416 3.51 -1.01 7.35
C THR A 416 4.71 -1.55 6.56
N TRP A 417 4.57 -1.66 5.25
CA TRP A 417 5.63 -2.14 4.36
C TRP A 417 6.27 -0.97 3.63
N ARG A 418 7.58 -1.07 3.40
CA ARG A 418 8.39 0.01 2.83
C ARG A 418 8.57 -0.16 1.33
N GLY A 419 8.48 0.94 0.59
CA GLY A 419 8.62 0.98 -0.86
C GLY A 419 7.29 0.77 -1.59
N LEU A 420 7.18 1.37 -2.78
CA LEU A 420 5.94 1.44 -3.54
C LEU A 420 5.37 0.06 -3.92
N ASP A 421 6.21 -0.87 -4.38
CA ASP A 421 5.71 -2.20 -4.79
C ASP A 421 5.18 -2.99 -3.60
N HIS A 422 5.86 -2.89 -2.46
CA HIS A 422 5.37 -3.48 -1.22
C HIS A 422 4.13 -2.77 -0.69
N PHE A 423 4.01 -1.44 -0.87
CA PHE A 423 2.79 -0.70 -0.55
C PHE A 423 1.61 -1.25 -1.36
N LYS A 424 1.79 -1.40 -2.68
CA LYS A 424 0.76 -1.95 -3.56
C LYS A 424 0.36 -3.36 -3.15
N THR A 425 1.35 -4.20 -2.86
CA THR A 425 1.13 -5.57 -2.39
C THR A 425 0.35 -5.60 -1.07
N TYR A 426 0.72 -4.75 -0.12
CA TYR A 426 0.06 -4.66 1.17
C TYR A 426 -1.42 -4.32 1.01
N VAL A 427 -1.73 -3.26 0.24
CA VAL A 427 -3.10 -2.81 -0.01
C VAL A 427 -3.93 -3.92 -0.67
N TRP A 428 -3.41 -4.57 -1.71
CA TRP A 428 -4.12 -5.66 -2.38
C TRP A 428 -4.33 -6.88 -1.49
N SER A 429 -3.34 -7.26 -0.68
CA SER A 429 -3.48 -8.37 0.27
C SER A 429 -4.57 -8.11 1.31
N SER A 430 -4.75 -6.87 1.76
CA SER A 430 -5.85 -6.47 2.65
C SER A 430 -7.22 -6.64 1.99
N VAL A 431 -7.35 -6.25 0.72
CA VAL A 431 -8.59 -6.40 -0.06
C VAL A 431 -8.95 -7.88 -0.27
N VAL A 432 -7.96 -8.70 -0.66
CA VAL A 432 -8.19 -10.13 -0.90
C VAL A 432 -8.57 -10.84 0.40
N ALA A 433 -7.89 -10.54 1.51
CA ALA A 433 -8.26 -11.11 2.81
C ALA A 433 -9.70 -10.75 3.22
N TYR A 434 -10.09 -9.47 3.04
CA TYR A 434 -11.46 -9.03 3.30
C TYR A 434 -12.49 -9.74 2.42
N ASN A 435 -12.25 -9.79 1.11
CA ASN A 435 -13.16 -10.43 0.18
C ASN A 435 -13.28 -11.93 0.45
N LEU A 436 -12.18 -12.61 0.80
CA LEU A 436 -12.20 -14.05 1.05
C LEU A 436 -13.06 -14.39 2.27
N VAL A 437 -12.89 -13.64 3.37
CA VAL A 437 -13.75 -13.79 4.55
C VAL A 437 -15.21 -13.51 4.19
N LEU A 438 -15.48 -12.39 3.52
CA LEU A 438 -16.85 -12.01 3.15
C LEU A 438 -17.51 -13.05 2.24
N PHE A 439 -16.79 -13.56 1.24
CA PHE A 439 -17.25 -14.63 0.36
C PHE A 439 -17.65 -15.86 1.16
N THR A 440 -16.81 -16.31 2.10
CA THR A 440 -17.11 -17.50 2.91
C THR A 440 -18.30 -17.31 3.84
N ARG A 441 -18.51 -16.09 4.37
CA ARG A 441 -19.69 -15.77 5.19
C ARG A 441 -20.99 -15.69 4.39
N LEU A 442 -20.91 -15.32 3.11
CA LEU A 442 -22.06 -15.20 2.22
C LEU A 442 -22.44 -16.52 1.55
N LYS A 443 -21.47 -17.43 1.37
CA LYS A 443 -21.71 -18.75 0.79
C LYS A 443 -22.59 -19.57 1.77
N PRO A 444 -23.77 -20.03 1.35
CA PRO A 444 -24.57 -20.94 2.18
C PRO A 444 -23.76 -22.19 2.51
N THR A 445 -23.70 -22.57 3.79
CA THR A 445 -23.12 -23.83 4.26
C THR A 445 -23.89 -25.04 3.76
#